data_AF-A0A1E5RR46-F1
#
_entry.id   AF-A0A1E5RR46-F1
#
_cell.length_a   1.000
_cell.length_b   1.000
_cell.length_c   1.000
_cell.angle_alpha   90.00
_cell.angle_beta   90.00
_cell.angle_gamma   90.00
#
_symmetry.space_group_name_H-M   'P 1'
#
loop_
_entity.id
_entity.type
_entity.pdbx_description
1 polymer ?
#
loop_
_entity_poly.entity_id
_entity_poly.type
_entity_poly.pdbx_seq_one_letter_code
_entity_poly.pdbx_strand_id
1 'polypeptide(L)'
;MSSEAPAEVPAEVPVQDMKPPSRFEVEIEFVNSLSNINYFNYLIKNRNLLKDSSFLRYIQYLYVTYCCNIEFKKYIIYPNCLVFIKKLVDNIIIEDDQVKVSSIDKVLQEINDPKLFTEMYESFKYK
;
A
#
# COMPACT_ATOMS: atom_id res chain seq x y z
N MET A 1 55.18 -7.14 30.34
CA MET A 1 54.92 -8.34 29.51
C MET A 1 53.45 -8.29 29.16
N SER A 2 53.13 -7.74 28.00
CA SER A 2 51.76 -7.55 27.52
C SER A 2 51.36 -8.79 26.71
N SER A 3 50.30 -9.47 27.11
CA SER A 3 49.66 -10.52 26.30
C SER A 3 48.18 -10.16 26.15
N GLU A 4 47.89 -9.29 25.20
CA GLU A 4 46.52 -9.12 24.71
C GLU A 4 46.15 -10.36 23.90
N ALA A 5 45.10 -11.06 24.35
CA ALA A 5 44.49 -12.15 23.62
C ALA A 5 43.97 -11.64 22.26
N PRO A 6 44.06 -12.43 21.18
CA PRO A 6 43.57 -11.99 19.88
C PRO A 6 42.06 -11.81 19.96
N ALA A 7 41.60 -10.61 19.64
CA ALA A 7 40.18 -10.30 19.54
C ALA A 7 39.53 -11.24 18.52
N GLU A 8 38.60 -12.07 18.97
CA GLU A 8 37.76 -12.89 18.10
C GLU A 8 37.03 -11.96 17.13
N VAL A 9 37.35 -12.10 15.84
CA VAL A 9 36.64 -11.43 14.76
C VAL A 9 35.19 -11.92 14.83
N PRO A 10 34.19 -11.04 15.02
CA PRO A 10 32.81 -11.48 15.10
C PRO A 10 32.45 -12.19 13.79
N ALA A 11 31.87 -13.39 13.93
CA ALA A 11 31.46 -14.24 12.83
C ALA A 11 30.76 -13.43 11.73
N GLU A 12 31.19 -13.63 10.49
CA GLU A 12 30.59 -13.04 9.30
C GLU A 12 29.07 -13.26 9.36
N VAL A 13 28.32 -12.17 9.53
CA VAL A 13 26.86 -12.21 9.46
C VAL A 13 26.55 -12.79 8.09
N PRO A 14 25.77 -13.88 7.97
CA PRO A 14 25.49 -14.47 6.66
C PRO A 14 24.88 -13.37 5.81
N VAL A 15 25.59 -12.98 4.74
CA VAL A 15 25.02 -12.13 3.71
C VAL A 15 23.90 -12.99 3.13
N GLN A 16 22.67 -12.75 3.61
CA GLN A 16 21.50 -13.36 3.01
C GLN A 16 21.58 -13.01 1.53
N ASP A 17 21.64 -14.03 0.66
CA ASP A 17 21.48 -13.86 -0.78
C ASP A 17 20.09 -13.24 -1.01
N MET A 18 19.99 -11.92 -0.89
CA MET A 18 18.77 -11.17 -1.14
C MET A 18 18.57 -11.16 -2.63
N LYS A 19 17.97 -12.25 -3.12
CA LYS A 19 17.42 -12.30 -4.46
C LYS A 19 16.46 -11.10 -4.60
N PRO A 20 16.52 -10.34 -5.72
CA PRO A 20 15.60 -9.25 -5.92
C PRO A 20 14.16 -9.76 -5.83
N PRO A 21 13.27 -9.01 -5.17
CA PRO A 21 11.88 -9.42 -5.01
C PRO A 21 11.22 -9.53 -6.38
N SER A 22 10.33 -10.51 -6.49
CA SER A 22 9.47 -10.67 -7.65
C SER A 22 8.47 -9.51 -7.75
N ARG A 23 7.93 -9.29 -8.95
CA ARG A 23 6.87 -8.29 -9.17
C ARG A 23 5.71 -8.47 -8.20
N PHE A 24 5.31 -9.71 -7.94
CA PHE A 24 4.22 -10.01 -7.02
C PHE A 24 4.51 -9.54 -5.59
N GLU A 25 5.71 -9.83 -5.07
CA GLU A 25 6.11 -9.41 -3.72
C GLU A 25 6.11 -7.88 -3.60
N VAL A 26 6.68 -7.19 -4.60
CA VAL A 26 6.69 -5.72 -4.64
C VAL A 26 5.28 -5.14 -4.68
N GLU A 27 4.38 -5.70 -5.50
CA GLU A 27 3.00 -5.21 -5.61
C GLU A 27 2.21 -5.41 -4.32
N ILE A 28 2.38 -6.54 -3.64
CA ILE A 28 1.72 -6.80 -2.36
C ILE A 28 2.28 -5.93 -1.24
N GLU A 29 3.60 -5.76 -1.16
CA GLU A 29 4.21 -4.82 -0.21
C GLU A 29 3.70 -3.40 -0.44
N PHE A 30 3.61 -2.99 -1.70
CA PHE A 30 3.04 -1.69 -2.06
C PHE A 30 1.59 -1.57 -1.62
N VAL A 31 0.73 -2.55 -1.92
CA VAL A 31 -0.68 -2.56 -1.47
C VAL A 31 -0.76 -2.46 0.05
N ASN A 32 0.02 -3.27 0.78
CA ASN A 32 0.04 -3.24 2.24
C ASN A 32 0.51 -1.88 2.78
N SER A 33 1.50 -1.25 2.14
CA SER A 33 2.02 0.07 2.54
C SER A 33 0.98 1.20 2.45
N LEU A 34 -0.02 1.06 1.55
CA LEU A 34 -1.12 2.02 1.45
C LEU A 34 -1.97 2.09 2.72
N SER A 35 -1.93 1.07 3.58
CA SER A 35 -2.61 1.10 4.88
C SER A 35 -2.13 2.22 5.80
N ASN A 36 -0.92 2.75 5.56
CA ASN A 36 -0.39 3.87 6.32
C ASN A 36 -0.92 5.19 5.76
N ILE A 37 -1.79 5.83 6.53
CA ILE A 37 -2.43 7.12 6.21
C ILE A 37 -1.39 8.21 5.92
N ASN A 38 -0.28 8.26 6.67
CA ASN A 38 0.75 9.28 6.48
C ASN A 38 1.48 9.09 5.16
N TYR A 39 1.80 7.85 4.81
CA TYR A 39 2.41 7.51 3.53
C TYR A 39 1.47 7.83 2.37
N PHE A 40 0.20 7.46 2.50
CA PHE A 40 -0.83 7.78 1.54
C PHE A 40 -0.99 9.30 1.33
N ASN A 41 -1.08 10.06 2.41
CA ASN A 41 -1.14 11.52 2.38
C ASN A 41 0.09 12.11 1.67
N TYR A 42 1.29 11.56 1.90
CA TYR A 42 2.51 11.95 1.20
C TYR A 42 2.44 11.66 -0.30
N LEU A 43 1.98 10.46 -0.71
CA LEU A 43 1.83 10.10 -2.12
C LEU A 43 0.88 11.03 -2.86
N ILE A 44 -0.22 11.41 -2.23
CA ILE A 44 -1.19 12.33 -2.81
C ILE A 44 -0.63 13.75 -2.86
N LYS A 45 -0.24 14.32 -1.72
CA LYS A 45 0.08 15.75 -1.60
C LYS A 45 1.43 16.10 -2.23
N ASN A 46 2.44 15.27 -2.00
CA ASN A 46 3.82 15.60 -2.37
C ASN A 46 4.21 15.04 -3.73
N ARG A 47 3.68 13.87 -4.09
CA ARG A 47 3.99 13.23 -5.38
C ARG A 47 2.95 13.50 -6.46
N ASN A 48 1.81 14.10 -6.13
CA ASN A 48 0.72 14.41 -7.07
C ASN A 48 0.30 13.21 -7.93
N LEU A 49 0.44 11.99 -7.41
CA LEU A 49 0.25 10.76 -8.20
C LEU A 49 -1.19 10.58 -8.69
N LEU A 50 -2.16 11.22 -8.03
CA LEU A 50 -3.55 11.22 -8.46
C LEU A 50 -3.81 12.05 -9.73
N LYS A 51 -2.84 12.83 -10.21
CA LYS A 51 -2.92 13.53 -11.49
C LYS A 51 -2.43 12.69 -12.66
N ASP A 52 -1.67 11.61 -12.39
CA ASP A 52 -1.14 10.72 -13.42
C ASP A 52 -2.15 9.62 -13.73
N SER A 53 -2.66 9.62 -14.96
CA SER A 53 -3.61 8.62 -15.45
C SER A 53 -3.02 7.21 -15.46
N SER A 54 -1.70 7.06 -15.62
CA SER A 54 -1.00 5.77 -15.56
C SER A 54 -1.07 5.18 -14.16
N PHE A 55 -0.88 6.01 -13.14
CA PHE A 55 -0.99 5.61 -11.74
C PHE A 55 -2.44 5.22 -11.39
N LEU A 56 -3.43 5.96 -11.87
CA LEU A 56 -4.85 5.63 -11.62
C LEU A 56 -5.24 4.29 -12.25
N ARG A 57 -4.79 4.02 -13.48
CA ARG A 57 -4.96 2.70 -14.13
C ARG A 57 -4.26 1.59 -13.35
N TYR A 58 -3.09 1.87 -12.78
CA TYR A 58 -2.38 0.93 -11.93
C TYR A 58 -3.15 0.63 -10.62
N ILE A 59 -3.72 1.63 -9.96
CA ILE A 59 -4.57 1.41 -8.77
C ILE A 59 -5.81 0.57 -9.11
N GLN A 60 -6.45 0.80 -10.26
CA GLN A 60 -7.56 -0.04 -10.73
C GLN A 60 -7.13 -1.49 -10.95
N TYR A 61 -5.97 -1.70 -11.57
CA TYR A 61 -5.37 -3.02 -11.72
C TYR A 61 -5.14 -3.70 -10.37
N LEU A 62 -4.59 -2.98 -9.39
CA LEU A 62 -4.36 -3.52 -8.05
C LEU A 62 -5.67 -3.90 -7.37
N TYR A 63 -6.71 -3.07 -7.49
CA TYR A 63 -8.03 -3.36 -6.92
C TYR A 63 -8.64 -4.64 -7.49
N VAL A 64 -8.68 -4.78 -8.81
CA VAL A 64 -9.28 -5.96 -9.45
C VAL A 64 -8.45 -7.21 -9.17
N THR A 65 -7.12 -7.10 -9.20
CA THR A 65 -6.22 -8.25 -9.04
C THR A 65 -6.15 -8.74 -7.60
N TYR A 66 -5.98 -7.83 -6.63
CA TYR A 66 -5.67 -8.20 -5.25
C TYR A 66 -6.88 -8.09 -4.32
N CYS A 67 -7.82 -7.15 -4.55
CA CYS A 67 -8.97 -6.96 -3.67
C CYS A 67 -10.16 -7.85 -4.04
N CYS A 68 -10.41 -8.07 -5.33
CA CYS A 68 -11.55 -8.87 -5.82
C CYS A 68 -11.26 -10.37 -5.91
N ASN A 69 -9.99 -10.77 -6.05
CA ASN A 69 -9.61 -12.17 -6.18
C ASN A 69 -9.28 -12.80 -4.81
N ILE A 70 -10.02 -13.85 -4.44
CA ILE A 70 -9.85 -14.53 -3.14
C ILE A 70 -8.48 -15.21 -3.00
N GLU A 71 -7.89 -15.66 -4.11
CA GLU A 71 -6.57 -16.29 -4.12
C GLU A 71 -5.45 -15.35 -3.70
N PHE A 72 -5.57 -14.07 -4.08
CA PHE A 72 -4.56 -13.06 -3.76
C PHE A 72 -4.85 -12.32 -2.46
N LYS A 73 -6.13 -12.24 -2.07
CA LYS A 73 -6.56 -11.56 -0.84
C LYS A 73 -5.96 -12.17 0.43
N LYS A 74 -5.60 -13.46 0.43
CA LYS A 74 -4.95 -14.14 1.57
C LYS A 74 -3.57 -13.57 1.94
N TYR A 75 -2.92 -12.85 1.03
CA TYR A 75 -1.61 -12.24 1.26
C TYR A 75 -1.69 -10.79 1.78
N ILE A 76 -2.91 -10.25 1.92
CA ILE A 76 -3.11 -8.91 2.47
C ILE A 76 -3.13 -9.02 3.99
N ILE A 77 -2.11 -8.43 4.62
CA ILE A 77 -1.91 -8.46 6.07
C ILE A 77 -2.79 -7.39 6.73
N TYR A 78 -2.92 -6.24 6.08
CA TYR A 78 -3.62 -5.08 6.61
C TYR A 78 -4.92 -4.83 5.84
N PRO A 79 -6.09 -5.11 6.42
CA PRO A 79 -7.37 -4.91 5.73
C PRO A 79 -7.65 -3.42 5.42
N ASN A 80 -6.95 -2.50 6.10
CA ASN A 80 -7.07 -1.06 5.89
C ASN A 80 -6.74 -0.63 4.47
N CYS A 81 -5.72 -1.23 3.83
CA CYS A 81 -5.38 -0.88 2.44
C CYS A 81 -6.54 -1.14 1.47
N LEU A 82 -7.34 -2.18 1.69
CA LEU A 82 -8.45 -2.54 0.82
C LEU A 82 -9.49 -1.43 0.72
N VAL A 83 -9.80 -0.82 1.85
CA VAL A 83 -10.79 0.26 1.92
C VAL A 83 -10.23 1.52 1.29
N PHE A 84 -8.95 1.82 1.46
CA PHE A 84 -8.34 2.99 0.83
C PHE A 84 -8.26 2.85 -0.69
N ILE A 85 -7.84 1.68 -1.18
CA ILE A 85 -7.85 1.39 -2.62
C ILE A 85 -9.28 1.49 -3.16
N LYS A 86 -10.27 0.95 -2.44
CA LYS A 86 -11.68 1.06 -2.84
C LYS A 86 -12.13 2.51 -2.92
N LYS A 87 -11.84 3.32 -1.91
CA LYS A 87 -12.15 4.77 -1.91
C LYS A 87 -11.47 5.51 -3.04
N LEU A 88 -10.22 5.18 -3.37
CA LEU A 88 -9.55 5.72 -4.54
C LEU A 88 -10.28 5.38 -5.82
N VAL A 89 -10.60 4.10 -6.02
CA VAL A 89 -11.30 3.62 -7.23
C VAL A 89 -12.69 4.23 -7.36
N ASP A 90 -13.44 4.36 -6.26
CA ASP A 90 -14.78 4.97 -6.24
C ASP A 90 -14.74 6.46 -6.63
N ASN A 91 -13.61 7.15 -6.38
CA ASN A 91 -13.42 8.56 -6.73
C ASN A 91 -12.76 8.78 -8.11
N ILE A 92 -12.38 7.71 -8.81
CA ILE A 92 -11.87 7.77 -10.19
C ILE A 92 -13.04 7.89 -11.17
N ILE A 93 -12.98 8.91 -12.02
CA ILE A 93 -13.90 9.14 -13.13
C ILE A 93 -13.15 8.85 -14.44
N ILE A 94 -13.81 8.13 -15.34
CA ILE A 94 -13.32 7.84 -16.68
C ILE A 94 -14.21 8.61 -17.65
N GLU A 95 -13.67 9.67 -18.25
CA GLU A 95 -14.34 10.48 -19.28
C GLU A 95 -13.48 10.47 -20.54
N ASP A 96 -14.06 10.10 -21.69
CA ASP A 96 -13.42 10.13 -23.02
C ASP A 96 -11.97 9.57 -23.02
N ASP A 97 -11.80 8.38 -22.42
CA ASP A 97 -10.53 7.63 -22.29
C ASP A 97 -9.47 8.27 -21.35
N GLN A 98 -9.79 9.43 -20.76
CA GLN A 98 -9.00 10.09 -19.73
C GLN A 98 -9.47 9.63 -18.34
N VAL A 99 -8.52 9.10 -17.56
CA VAL A 99 -8.75 8.71 -16.17
C VAL A 99 -8.35 9.87 -15.27
N LYS A 100 -9.30 10.38 -14.49
CA LYS A 100 -9.09 11.51 -13.58
C LYS A 100 -9.71 11.22 -12.21
N VAL A 101 -9.19 11.88 -11.18
CA VAL A 101 -9.81 11.86 -9.85
C VAL A 101 -10.75 13.05 -9.73
N SER A 102 -11.95 12.79 -9.22
CA SER A 102 -13.00 13.79 -8.99
C SER A 102 -12.55 14.93 -8.07
N SER A 103 -12.02 14.62 -6.89
CA SER A 103 -11.47 15.62 -5.96
C SER A 103 -10.47 14.99 -4.98
N ILE A 104 -9.24 15.49 -5.01
CA ILE A 104 -8.16 15.02 -4.12
C ILE A 104 -8.47 15.33 -2.66
N ASP A 105 -9.00 16.54 -2.37
CA ASP A 105 -9.32 16.95 -1.00
C ASP A 105 -10.43 16.09 -0.40
N LYS A 106 -11.40 15.67 -1.22
CA LYS A 106 -12.48 14.77 -0.81
C LYS A 106 -11.92 13.39 -0.43
N VAL A 107 -11.04 12.83 -1.26
CA VAL A 107 -10.35 11.56 -0.96
C VAL A 107 -9.58 11.64 0.35
N LEU A 108 -8.85 12.74 0.57
CA LEU A 108 -8.09 12.95 1.80
C LEU A 108 -9.02 13.11 3.02
N GLN A 109 -10.13 13.83 2.89
CA GLN A 109 -11.10 13.97 3.97
C GLN A 109 -11.74 12.62 4.32
N GLU A 110 -12.16 11.84 3.33
CA GLU A 110 -12.75 10.52 3.55
C GLU A 110 -11.80 9.54 4.24
N ILE A 111 -10.51 9.59 3.91
CA ILE A 111 -9.51 8.66 4.46
C ILE A 111 -9.05 9.07 5.87
N ASN A 112 -9.06 10.36 6.17
CA ASN A 112 -8.76 10.86 7.51
C ASN A 112 -9.99 10.88 8.43
N ASP A 113 -11.18 10.50 7.94
CA ASP A 113 -12.38 10.44 8.78
C ASP A 113 -12.27 9.29 9.80
N PRO A 114 -12.28 9.57 11.11
CA PRO A 114 -12.25 8.55 12.14
C PRO A 114 -13.43 7.56 12.06
N LYS A 115 -14.57 7.97 11.48
CA LYS A 115 -15.73 7.09 11.27
C LYS A 115 -15.43 5.96 10.30
N LEU A 116 -14.53 6.18 9.34
CA LEU A 116 -14.13 5.15 8.39
C LEU A 116 -13.56 3.93 9.13
N PHE A 117 -12.67 4.16 10.10
CA PHE A 117 -12.09 3.08 10.90
C PHE A 117 -13.12 2.35 11.75
N THR A 118 -14.13 3.07 12.26
CA THR A 118 -15.24 2.46 13.01
C THR A 118 -16.08 1.56 12.10
N GLU A 119 -16.51 2.05 10.93
CA GLU A 119 -17.27 1.27 9.95
C GLU A 119 -16.48 0.04 9.46
N MET A 120 -15.18 0.21 9.26
CA MET A 120 -14.28 -0.88 8.90
C MET A 120 -14.24 -1.96 9.97
N TYR A 121 -13.99 -1.58 11.23
CA TYR A 121 -13.94 -2.52 12.34
C TYR A 121 -15.25 -3.30 12.46
N GLU A 122 -16.39 -2.62 12.39
CA GLU A 122 -17.70 -3.27 12.45
C GLU A 122 -17.94 -4.20 11.25
N SER A 123 -17.57 -3.80 10.02
CA SER A 123 -17.76 -4.64 8.83
C SER A 123 -16.91 -5.93 8.84
N PHE A 124 -15.78 -5.94 9.54
CA PHE A 124 -14.91 -7.11 9.65
C PHE A 124 -15.18 -7.96 10.89
N LYS A 125 -15.87 -7.42 11.92
CA LYS A 125 -16.21 -8.15 13.14
C LYS A 125 -17.38 -9.13 12.97
N TYR A 126 -18.23 -8.89 11.97
CA TYR A 126 -19.45 -9.68 11.69
C TYR A 126 -19.37 -10.55 10.43
N LYS A 127 -18.17 -10.82 9.92
CA LYS A 127 -17.90 -11.77 8.83
C LYS A 127 -16.98 -12.87 9.30
#